data_AF-A0AAU0VXW2-F1
#
_entry.id   AF-A0AAU0VXW2-F1
#
_cell.length_a   1.000
_cell.length_b   1.000
_cell.length_c   1.000
_cell.angle_alpha   90.00
_cell.angle_beta   90.00
_cell.angle_gamma   90.00
#
_symmetry.space_group_name_H-M   'P 1'
#
loop_
_entity.id
_entity.type
_entity.pdbx_description
1 polymer ?
#
loop_
_entity_poly.entity_id
_entity_poly.type
_entity_poly.pdbx_seq_one_letter_code
_entity_poly.pdbx_strand_id
1 'polypeptide(L)'
;MSEDLWDLMRETAEVQRLIDELRCSDLAGTTTPAQERAFQLRRAALAQRHLAQAVATGVDVQDAEVDAEQTAMLLWKHDQLHDSSRGSTPAADPRWSLANVHEYVVQEAAAATEEGER
;
A
#
# COMPACT_ATOMS: atom_id res chain seq x y z
N MET A 1 -21.02 -7.31 13.81
CA MET A 1 -19.87 -6.90 12.98
C MET A 1 -20.35 -5.74 12.12
N SER A 2 -19.58 -4.65 12.05
CA SER A 2 -19.86 -3.53 11.14
C SER A 2 -19.48 -3.87 9.71
N GLU A 3 -20.04 -3.16 8.72
CA GLU A 3 -19.67 -3.28 7.30
C GLU A 3 -18.17 -2.99 7.09
N ASP A 4 -17.62 -2.00 7.79
CA ASP A 4 -16.20 -1.65 7.74
C ASP A 4 -15.27 -2.83 8.08
N LEU A 5 -15.65 -3.64 9.07
CA LEU A 5 -14.85 -4.81 9.47
C LEU A 5 -14.89 -5.91 8.40
N TRP A 6 -16.03 -6.08 7.73
CA TRP A 6 -16.17 -7.03 6.62
C TRP A 6 -15.36 -6.61 5.39
N ASP A 7 -15.35 -5.32 5.07
CA ASP A 7 -14.55 -4.78 3.97
C ASP A 7 -13.05 -4.93 4.26
N LEU A 8 -12.62 -4.65 5.49
CA LEU A 8 -11.23 -4.85 5.94
C LEU A 8 -10.76 -6.31 5.77
N MET A 9 -11.61 -7.27 6.14
CA MET A 9 -11.33 -8.70 5.97
C MET A 9 -11.22 -9.09 4.50
N ARG A 10 -12.10 -8.55 3.64
CA ARG A 10 -12.10 -8.84 2.20
C ARG A 10 -10.82 -8.31 1.55
N GLU A 11 -10.41 -7.10 1.88
CA GLU A 11 -9.19 -6.49 1.35
C GLU A 11 -7.92 -7.19 1.86
N THR A 12 -7.93 -7.65 3.11
CA THR A 12 -6.85 -8.50 3.64
C THR A 12 -6.71 -9.79 2.84
N ALA A 13 -7.83 -10.45 2.52
CA ALA A 13 -7.82 -11.65 1.67
C ALA A 13 -7.33 -11.35 0.25
N GLU A 14 -7.66 -10.18 -0.30
CA GLU A 14 -7.18 -9.76 -1.61
C GLU A 14 -5.67 -9.51 -1.63
N VAL A 15 -5.12 -8.84 -0.61
CA VAL A 15 -3.68 -8.64 -0.45
C VAL A 15 -2.96 -9.98 -0.29
N GLN A 16 -3.54 -10.93 0.44
CA GLN A 16 -3.01 -12.29 0.55
C GLN A 16 -3.04 -13.04 -0.79
N ARG A 17 -4.08 -12.88 -1.61
CA ARG A 17 -4.07 -13.45 -2.97
C ARG A 17 -2.93 -12.87 -3.81
N LEU A 18 -2.70 -11.56 -3.73
CA LEU A 18 -1.66 -10.89 -4.51
C LEU A 18 -0.25 -11.28 -4.09
N ILE A 19 0.03 -11.45 -2.79
CA ILE A 19 1.36 -11.90 -2.35
C ILE A 19 1.64 -13.34 -2.81
N ASP A 20 0.61 -14.19 -2.86
CA ASP A 20 0.75 -15.56 -3.34
C ASP A 20 0.96 -15.58 -4.86
N GLU A 21 0.28 -14.72 -5.62
CA GLU A 21 0.53 -14.52 -7.06
C GLU A 21 1.95 -14.00 -7.35
N LEU A 22 2.44 -13.06 -6.53
CA LEU A 22 3.80 -12.54 -6.63
C LEU A 22 4.82 -13.65 -6.38
N ARG A 23 4.64 -14.44 -5.31
CA ARG A 23 5.50 -15.59 -4.98
C ARG A 23 5.54 -16.63 -6.10
N CYS A 24 4.38 -16.93 -6.71
CA CYS A 24 4.34 -17.82 -7.86
C CYS A 24 5.11 -17.25 -9.06
N SER A 25 4.99 -15.94 -9.30
CA SER A 25 5.72 -15.24 -10.37
C SER A 25 7.23 -15.23 -10.12
N ASP A 26 7.65 -15.06 -8.85
CA ASP A 26 9.06 -15.07 -8.42
C ASP A 26 9.68 -16.44 -8.64
N LEU A 27 8.98 -17.51 -8.23
CA LEU A 27 9.42 -18.88 -8.45
C LEU A 27 9.55 -19.23 -9.94
N ALA A 28 8.72 -18.62 -10.79
CA ALA A 28 8.80 -18.77 -12.23
C ALA A 28 9.83 -17.83 -12.89
N GLY A 29 10.43 -16.88 -12.15
CA GLY A 29 11.33 -15.86 -12.68
C GLY A 29 10.65 -14.87 -13.63
N THR A 30 9.34 -14.65 -13.44
CA THR A 30 8.48 -13.85 -14.32
C THR A 30 7.96 -12.57 -13.68
N THR A 31 8.37 -12.29 -12.44
CA THR A 31 7.95 -11.07 -11.73
C THR A 31 8.41 -9.82 -12.44
N THR A 32 7.48 -8.89 -12.60
CA THR A 32 7.73 -7.58 -13.18
C THR A 32 7.63 -6.49 -12.11
N PRO A 33 8.35 -5.36 -12.26
CA PRO A 33 8.22 -4.22 -11.35
C PRO A 33 6.77 -3.71 -11.26
N ALA A 34 5.98 -3.83 -12.32
CA ALA A 34 4.58 -3.43 -12.31
C ALA A 34 3.72 -4.32 -11.37
N GLN A 35 4.00 -5.63 -11.31
CA GLN A 35 3.32 -6.55 -10.40
C GLN A 35 3.73 -6.29 -8.95
N GLU A 36 5.03 -6.11 -8.69
CA GLU A 36 5.55 -5.76 -7.36
C GLU A 36 4.91 -4.47 -6.86
N ARG A 37 4.85 -3.45 -7.72
CA ARG A 37 4.21 -2.18 -7.40
C ARG A 37 2.74 -2.32 -7.04
N ALA A 38 1.98 -3.08 -7.83
CA ALA A 38 0.55 -3.26 -7.62
C ALA A 38 0.28 -3.92 -6.26
N PHE A 39 1.09 -4.91 -5.87
CA PHE A 39 1.05 -5.51 -4.55
C PHE A 39 1.41 -4.49 -3.46
N GLN A 40 2.52 -3.77 -3.60
CA GLN A 40 2.98 -2.81 -2.59
C GLN A 40 1.96 -1.69 -2.34
N LEU A 41 1.34 -1.15 -3.40
CA LEU A 41 0.32 -0.11 -3.26
C LEU A 41 -0.90 -0.61 -2.49
N ARG A 42 -1.43 -1.79 -2.85
CA ARG A 42 -2.58 -2.38 -2.15
C ARG A 42 -2.25 -2.72 -0.69
N ARG A 43 -1.05 -3.23 -0.43
CA ARG A 43 -0.59 -3.53 0.93
C ARG A 43 -0.44 -2.29 1.80
N ALA A 44 0.13 -1.21 1.24
CA ALA A 44 0.32 0.05 1.93
C ALA A 44 -1.04 0.74 2.22
N ALA A 45 -1.94 0.79 1.24
CA ALA A 45 -3.29 1.34 1.42
C ALA A 45 -4.08 0.57 2.49
N LEU A 46 -3.99 -0.76 2.50
CA LEU A 46 -4.62 -1.58 3.53
C LEU A 46 -4.04 -1.32 4.93
N ALA A 47 -2.72 -1.18 5.05
CA ALA A 47 -2.06 -0.89 6.32
C ALA A 47 -2.52 0.45 6.92
N GLN A 48 -2.67 1.48 6.09
CA GLN A 48 -3.21 2.79 6.51
C GLN A 48 -4.64 2.67 7.05
N ARG A 49 -5.48 1.82 6.42
CA ARG A 49 -6.85 1.55 6.90
C ARG A 49 -6.87 0.74 8.19
N HIS A 50 -5.99 -0.24 8.32
CA HIS A 50 -5.80 -0.98 9.58
C HIS A 50 -5.40 -0.05 10.71
N LEU A 51 -4.47 0.89 10.47
CA LEU A 51 -4.09 1.91 11.44
C LEU A 51 -5.27 2.78 11.86
N ALA A 52 -6.07 3.27 10.90
CA ALA A 52 -7.26 4.06 11.22
C ALA A 52 -8.24 3.28 12.14
N GLN A 53 -8.44 1.99 11.86
CA GLN A 53 -9.29 1.12 12.68
C GLN A 53 -8.69 0.84 14.07
N ALA A 54 -7.37 0.63 14.15
CA ALA A 54 -6.65 0.42 15.40
C ALA A 54 -6.76 1.68 16.30
N VAL A 55 -6.55 2.87 15.74
CA VAL A 55 -6.71 4.16 16.45
C VAL A 55 -8.15 4.34 16.93
N ALA A 56 -9.16 4.01 16.11
CA ALA A 56 -10.56 4.13 16.49
C ALA A 56 -10.98 3.19 17.63
N THR A 57 -10.35 2.02 17.73
CA THR A 57 -10.68 0.99 18.73
C THR A 57 -9.73 0.96 19.93
N GLY A 58 -8.57 1.61 19.83
CA GLY A 58 -7.50 1.59 20.83
C GLY A 58 -6.75 0.26 20.92
N VAL A 59 -6.92 -0.64 19.96
CA VAL A 59 -6.34 -1.99 19.95
C VAL A 59 -5.18 -2.04 18.98
N ASP A 60 -4.03 -2.58 19.42
CA ASP A 60 -2.84 -2.85 18.60
C ASP A 60 -2.32 -1.65 17.78
N VAL A 61 -2.54 -0.42 18.28
CA VAL A 61 -2.18 0.83 17.59
C VAL A 61 -0.70 0.88 17.21
N GLN A 62 0.19 0.51 18.14
CA GLN A 62 1.63 0.56 17.90
C GLN A 62 2.07 -0.38 16.77
N ASP A 63 1.49 -1.58 16.71
CA ASP A 63 1.80 -2.56 15.67
C ASP A 63 1.26 -2.10 14.31
N ALA A 64 0.05 -1.52 14.30
CA ALA A 64 -0.54 -0.96 13.09
C ALA A 64 0.23 0.26 12.56
N GLU A 65 0.77 1.12 13.44
CA GLU A 65 1.64 2.24 13.06
C GLU A 65 2.92 1.76 12.38
N VAL A 66 3.60 0.78 13.00
CA VAL A 66 4.83 0.20 12.45
C VAL A 66 4.56 -0.44 11.09
N ASP A 67 3.47 -1.19 10.96
CA ASP A 67 3.09 -1.83 9.70
C ASP A 67 2.77 -0.81 8.59
N ALA A 68 2.01 0.24 8.93
CA ALA A 68 1.66 1.33 8.02
C ALA A 68 2.90 2.09 7.54
N GLU A 69 3.85 2.38 8.43
CA GLU A 69 5.11 3.05 8.07
C GLU A 69 5.98 2.16 7.17
N GLN A 70 6.18 0.90 7.55
CA GLN A 70 7.03 -0.03 6.79
C GLN A 70 6.52 -0.25 5.37
N THR A 71 5.22 -0.47 5.22
CA THR A 71 4.62 -0.71 3.90
C THR A 71 4.60 0.55 3.04
N ALA A 72 4.38 1.73 3.63
CA ALA A 72 4.49 3.01 2.95
C ALA A 72 5.93 3.26 2.46
N MET A 73 6.94 2.98 3.30
CA MET A 73 8.35 3.09 2.93
C MET A 73 8.74 2.16 1.79
N LEU A 74 8.22 0.92 1.77
CA LEU A 74 8.51 -0.03 0.71
C LEU A 74 7.99 0.47 -0.64
N LEU A 75 6.73 0.91 -0.70
CA LEU A 75 6.14 1.50 -1.90
C LEU A 75 6.94 2.73 -2.36
N TRP A 76 7.25 3.65 -1.44
CA TRP A 76 8.00 4.86 -1.77
C TRP A 76 9.38 4.54 -2.36
N LYS A 77 10.13 3.62 -1.75
CA LYS A 77 11.44 3.19 -2.26
C LYS A 77 11.36 2.49 -3.60
N HIS A 78 10.37 1.61 -3.78
CA HIS A 78 10.14 0.97 -5.06
C HIS A 78 9.89 2.00 -6.16
N ASP A 79 9.04 2.98 -5.88
CA ASP A 79 8.70 4.01 -6.87
C ASP A 79 9.87 4.95 -7.17
N GLN A 80 10.73 5.25 -6.17
CA GLN A 80 12.00 5.94 -6.42
C GLN A 80 12.95 5.14 -7.30
N LEU A 81 13.02 3.81 -7.12
CA LEU A 81 13.91 2.95 -7.88
C LEU A 81 13.46 2.76 -9.33
N HIS A 82 12.15 2.69 -9.56
CA HIS A 82 11.57 2.33 -10.85
C HIS A 82 10.89 3.50 -11.58
N ASP A 83 10.93 4.71 -11.02
CA ASP A 83 10.25 5.92 -11.53
C ASP A 83 8.78 5.63 -11.90
N SER A 84 8.07 5.00 -10.97
CA SER A 84 6.75 4.41 -11.24
C SER A 84 5.58 5.04 -10.50
N SER A 85 5.80 6.18 -9.84
CA SER A 85 4.74 6.99 -9.22
C SER A 85 3.64 7.33 -10.22
N ARG A 86 2.40 7.30 -9.77
CA ARG A 86 1.20 7.65 -10.56
C ARG A 86 0.48 8.88 -10.04
N GLY A 87 0.73 9.26 -8.79
CA GLY A 87 0.20 10.46 -8.20
C GLY A 87 0.83 11.74 -8.75
N SER A 88 0.22 12.87 -8.39
CA SER A 88 0.57 14.19 -8.94
C SER A 88 2.00 14.64 -8.61
N THR A 89 2.61 14.09 -7.57
CA THR A 89 3.98 14.42 -7.16
C THR A 89 4.84 13.17 -7.09
N PRO A 90 5.92 13.09 -7.88
CA PRO A 90 6.74 11.88 -8.01
C PRO A 90 7.44 11.52 -6.70
N ALA A 91 7.77 10.23 -6.53
CA ALA A 91 8.48 9.70 -5.36
C ALA A 91 9.86 10.34 -5.13
N ALA A 92 10.51 10.83 -6.18
CA ALA A 92 11.80 11.51 -6.09
C ALA A 92 11.70 12.95 -5.56
N ASP A 93 10.48 13.49 -5.39
CA ASP A 93 10.30 14.86 -4.90
C ASP A 93 10.83 14.98 -3.45
N PRO A 94 11.70 15.97 -3.17
CA PRO A 94 12.33 16.16 -1.86
C PRO A 94 11.35 16.55 -0.75
N ARG A 95 10.09 16.87 -1.07
CA ARG A 95 9.04 17.08 -0.07
C ARG A 95 8.68 15.79 0.68
N TRP A 96 8.97 14.63 0.10
CA TRP A 96 8.71 13.34 0.73
C TRP A 96 9.80 12.98 1.74
N SER A 97 9.36 12.45 2.87
CA SER A 97 10.19 12.06 4.00
C SER A 97 9.49 10.96 4.79
N LEU A 98 10.19 10.33 5.73
CA LEU A 98 9.58 9.35 6.63
C LEU A 98 8.41 9.94 7.43
N ALA A 99 8.48 11.23 7.78
CA ALA A 99 7.45 11.91 8.56
C ALA A 99 6.11 12.06 7.81
N ASN A 100 6.12 12.06 6.48
CA ASN A 100 4.92 12.24 5.64
C ASN A 100 4.75 11.16 4.57
N VAL A 101 5.39 9.99 4.74
CA VAL A 101 5.31 8.87 3.79
C VAL A 101 3.88 8.30 3.68
N HIS A 102 3.03 8.50 4.69
CA HIS A 102 1.61 8.12 4.62
C HIS A 102 0.84 8.98 3.60
N GLU A 103 1.15 10.28 3.50
CA GLU A 103 0.54 11.19 2.52
C GLU A 103 0.88 10.78 1.09
N TYR A 104 2.10 10.24 0.89
CA TYR A 104 2.50 9.63 -0.37
C TYR A 104 1.58 8.45 -0.75
N VAL A 105 1.31 7.53 0.18
CA VAL A 105 0.40 6.40 -0.06
C VAL A 105 -1.01 6.88 -0.39
N VAL A 106 -1.52 7.90 0.30
CA VAL A 106 -2.85 8.47 0.02
C VAL A 106 -2.92 9.01 -1.41
N GLN A 107 -1.90 9.74 -1.86
CA GLN A 107 -1.83 10.25 -3.22
C GLN A 107 -1.82 9.12 -4.26
N GLU A 108 -1.00 8.09 -4.06
CA GLU A 108 -0.89 6.98 -4.99
C GLU A 108 -2.16 6.13 -5.04
N ALA A 109 -2.83 5.94 -3.90
CA ALA A 109 -4.11 5.24 -3.83
C ALA A 109 -5.20 6.01 -4.57
N ALA A 110 -5.27 7.34 -4.39
CA ALA A 110 -6.23 8.19 -5.11
C ALA A 110 -6.02 8.13 -6.63
N ALA A 111 -4.77 8.22 -7.09
CA ALA A 111 -4.45 8.11 -8.52
C ALA A 111 -4.87 6.75 -9.11
N ALA A 112 -4.70 5.66 -8.36
CA ALA A 112 -5.12 4.32 -8.80
C ALA A 112 -6.64 4.17 -8.92
N THR A 113 -7.42 4.84 -8.06
CA THR A 113 -8.89 4.87 -8.18
C THR A 113 -9.33 5.63 -9.44
N GLU A 114 -8.72 6.80 -9.70
CA GLU A 114 -9.03 7.61 -10.89
C GLU A 114 -8.71 6.88 -12.22
N GLU A 115 -7.68 6.04 -12.24
CA GLU A 115 -7.34 5.21 -13.40
C GLU A 115 -8.35 4.07 -13.64
N GLY A 116 -8.92 3.50 -12.57
CA GLY A 116 -9.90 2.41 -12.67
C GLY A 116 -11.30 2.85 -13.13
N GLU A 117 -11.61 4.14 -13.03
CA GLU A 117 -12.89 4.74 -13.45
C GLU A 117 -12.91 5.23 -14.90
N ARG A 118 -11.77 5.18 -15.62
CA ARG A 118 -11.65 5.58 -17.04
C ARG A 118 -11.71 4.39 -17.98
#